data_AF-A0A139AUQ4-F1
#
_entry.id   AF-A0A139AUQ4-F1
#
_cell.length_a   1.000
_cell.length_b   1.000
_cell.length_c   1.000
_cell.angle_alpha   90.00
_cell.angle_beta   90.00
_cell.angle_gamma   90.00
#
_symmetry.space_group_name_H-M   'P 1'
#
loop_
_entity.id
_entity.type
_entity.pdbx_description
1 polymer ?
#
loop_
_entity_poly.entity_id
_entity_poly.type
_entity_poly.pdbx_seq_one_letter_code
_entity_poly.pdbx_strand_id
1 'polypeptide(L)'
;MAETVQHMLESTLPELHDLEVRGLFSKAEIKAIVKARTDHEYRLARRVSRQVDYLRYIQYETNLESLRKKRKARILALLKTKAASSAATSGSDTAAAARDVSWKGSVSDHSIRQRLHSLYDRMLKKFPANTALWVQYFEWAKSAGSSKVLGRSYARAIQLHPTKPTFWILAASWEFEHNLNIAAARALLQRGLRLNPDSQKLWTEYFRLELLYSEKLRERQRVLFGEELEVEGSHAGESQSESAERDLEQNTSEGVDVPVLPEERDLSEPKPEAKTTSKDALKVVMDGAIAKTVYASAIKGR
;
A
#
# COMPACT_ATOMS: atom_id res chain seq x y z
N MET A 1 -21.48 26.14 -4.55
CA MET A 1 -21.88 24.74 -4.82
C MET A 1 -21.77 24.40 -6.30
N ALA A 2 -22.36 25.19 -7.20
CA ALA A 2 -22.23 24.98 -8.64
C ALA A 2 -20.80 25.20 -9.15
N GLU A 3 -20.13 26.28 -8.73
CA GLU A 3 -18.75 26.59 -9.16
C GLU A 3 -17.74 25.49 -8.79
N THR A 4 -17.84 24.93 -7.58
CA THR A 4 -16.98 23.82 -7.14
C THR A 4 -17.19 22.55 -7.96
N VAL A 5 -18.44 22.26 -8.34
CA VAL A 5 -18.77 21.12 -9.20
C VAL A 5 -18.24 21.36 -10.61
N GLN A 6 -18.37 22.58 -11.11
CA GLN A 6 -17.90 22.96 -12.44
C GLN A 6 -16.38 22.85 -12.58
N HIS A 7 -15.62 23.37 -11.61
CA HIS A 7 -14.17 23.20 -11.55
C HIS A 7 -13.76 21.71 -11.52
N MET A 8 -14.46 20.88 -10.75
CA MET A 8 -14.20 19.44 -10.74
C MET A 8 -14.45 18.79 -12.10
N LEU A 9 -15.50 19.19 -12.81
CA LEU A 9 -15.82 18.69 -14.15
C LEU A 9 -14.78 19.14 -15.18
N GLU A 10 -14.33 20.39 -15.12
CA GLU A 10 -13.26 20.93 -15.96
C GLU A 10 -11.97 20.13 -15.80
N SER A 11 -11.62 19.75 -14.56
CA SER A 11 -10.46 18.88 -14.30
C SER A 11 -10.55 17.49 -14.96
N THR A 12 -11.76 17.04 -15.33
CA THR A 12 -11.99 15.76 -16.02
C THR A 12 -11.96 15.86 -17.54
N LEU A 13 -11.92 17.05 -18.13
CA LEU A 13 -11.96 17.20 -19.58
C LEU A 13 -10.76 16.59 -20.30
N PRO A 14 -9.50 16.75 -19.83
CA PRO A 14 -8.35 16.18 -20.52
C PRO A 14 -8.38 14.65 -20.60
N GLU A 15 -8.86 13.97 -19.55
CA GLU A 15 -8.97 12.51 -19.57
C GLU A 15 -10.07 12.04 -20.53
N LEU A 16 -11.19 12.76 -20.63
CA LEU A 16 -12.29 12.38 -21.50
C LEU A 16 -11.92 12.58 -22.97
N HIS A 17 -11.18 13.65 -23.27
CA HIS A 17 -10.63 13.88 -24.60
C HIS A 17 -9.64 12.78 -25.00
N ASP A 18 -8.75 12.37 -24.09
CA ASP A 18 -7.82 11.27 -24.37
C ASP A 18 -8.54 9.92 -24.58
N LEU A 19 -9.61 9.65 -23.83
CA LEU A 19 -10.45 8.47 -24.02
C LEU A 19 -11.16 8.45 -25.38
N GLU A 20 -11.54 9.63 -25.89
CA GLU A 20 -12.15 9.83 -27.20
C GLU A 20 -11.15 9.59 -28.34
N VAL A 21 -10.00 10.27 -28.28
CA VAL A 21 -8.94 10.20 -29.30
C VAL A 21 -8.44 8.76 -29.46
N ARG A 22 -8.37 7.99 -28.37
CA ARG A 22 -7.97 6.59 -28.39
C ARG A 22 -9.07 5.62 -28.83
N GLY A 23 -10.29 6.11 -29.06
CA GLY A 23 -11.43 5.27 -29.45
C GLY A 23 -11.85 4.27 -28.37
N LEU A 24 -11.52 4.51 -27.10
CA LEU A 24 -11.93 3.65 -25.98
C LEU A 24 -13.42 3.82 -25.65
N PHE A 25 -13.93 5.03 -25.88
CA PHE A 25 -15.33 5.40 -25.66
C PHE A 25 -15.83 6.24 -26.83
N SER A 26 -17.11 6.09 -27.15
CA SER A 26 -17.79 6.95 -28.13
C SER A 26 -18.20 8.29 -27.52
N LYS A 27 -18.43 9.31 -28.35
CA LYS A 27 -18.96 10.62 -27.91
C LYS A 27 -20.26 10.50 -27.10
N ALA A 28 -21.14 9.56 -27.46
CA ALA A 28 -22.40 9.33 -26.73
C ALA A 28 -22.14 8.76 -25.32
N GLU A 29 -21.20 7.81 -25.20
CA GLU A 29 -20.81 7.24 -23.91
C GLU A 29 -20.10 8.28 -23.03
N ILE A 30 -19.23 9.11 -23.61
CA ILE A 30 -18.55 10.20 -22.90
C ILE A 30 -19.59 11.17 -22.34
N LYS A 31 -20.61 11.56 -23.14
CA LYS A 31 -21.71 12.41 -22.66
C LYS A 31 -22.47 11.76 -21.49
N ALA A 32 -22.68 10.45 -21.53
CA ALA A 32 -23.29 9.71 -20.43
C ALA A 32 -22.39 9.69 -19.18
N ILE A 33 -21.08 9.54 -19.33
CA ILE A 33 -20.10 9.60 -18.23
C ILE A 33 -20.09 10.98 -17.59
N VAL A 34 -20.07 12.06 -18.39
CA VAL A 34 -20.13 13.44 -17.89
C VAL A 34 -21.40 13.64 -17.07
N LYS A 35 -22.56 13.23 -17.59
CA LYS A 35 -23.84 13.33 -16.88
C LYS A 35 -23.85 12.51 -15.57
N ALA A 36 -23.33 11.29 -15.59
CA ALA A 36 -23.26 10.47 -14.38
C ALA A 36 -22.36 11.13 -13.31
N ARG A 37 -21.21 11.67 -13.71
CA ARG A 37 -20.29 12.38 -12.81
C ARG A 37 -20.86 13.68 -12.27
N THR A 38 -21.56 14.47 -13.10
CA THR A 38 -22.26 15.67 -12.64
C THR A 38 -23.24 15.31 -11.54
N ASP A 39 -24.05 14.26 -11.75
CA ASP A 39 -25.05 13.83 -10.78
C ASP A 39 -24.42 13.36 -9.47
N HIS A 40 -23.30 12.63 -9.53
CA HIS A 40 -22.55 12.23 -8.35
C HIS A 40 -21.95 13.43 -7.61
N GLU A 41 -21.30 14.35 -8.30
CA GLU A 41 -20.70 15.54 -7.67
C GLU A 41 -21.78 16.45 -7.04
N TYR A 42 -22.94 16.62 -7.68
CA TYR A 42 -24.08 17.32 -7.07
C TYR A 42 -24.62 16.62 -5.81
N ARG A 43 -24.65 15.28 -5.78
CA ARG A 43 -25.03 14.51 -4.58
C ARG A 43 -24.01 14.70 -3.46
N LEU A 44 -22.71 14.69 -3.78
CA LEU A 44 -21.63 14.89 -2.80
C LEU A 44 -21.59 16.33 -2.25
N ALA A 45 -21.94 17.31 -3.08
CA ALA A 45 -21.93 18.74 -2.74
C ALA A 45 -23.14 19.21 -1.92
N ARG A 46 -24.08 18.30 -1.58
CA ARG A 46 -25.21 18.61 -0.70
C ARG A 46 -24.75 19.10 0.67
N ARG A 47 -25.56 19.96 1.31
CA ARG A 47 -25.30 20.51 2.66
C ARG A 47 -25.05 19.40 3.70
N VAL A 48 -25.85 18.34 3.65
CA VAL A 48 -25.65 17.13 4.44
C VAL A 48 -25.10 16.04 3.54
N SER A 49 -23.81 15.76 3.69
CA SER A 49 -23.16 14.70 2.94
C SER A 49 -23.44 13.34 3.57
N ARG A 50 -23.72 12.32 2.77
CA ARG A 50 -23.96 10.95 3.23
C ARG A 50 -22.83 10.03 2.78
N GLN A 51 -22.38 9.15 3.67
CA GLN A 51 -21.36 8.14 3.34
C GLN A 51 -21.75 7.29 2.12
N VAL A 52 -23.03 6.91 2.01
CA VAL A 52 -23.55 6.09 0.91
C VAL A 52 -23.33 6.74 -0.46
N ASP A 53 -23.37 8.07 -0.55
CA ASP A 53 -23.19 8.77 -1.83
C ASP A 53 -21.73 8.69 -2.31
N TYR A 54 -20.76 8.74 -1.39
CA TYR A 54 -19.35 8.47 -1.71
C TYR A 54 -19.14 7.03 -2.18
N LEU A 55 -19.68 6.06 -1.45
CA LEU A 55 -19.53 4.65 -1.80
C LEU A 55 -20.10 4.33 -3.19
N ARG A 56 -21.28 4.87 -3.52
CA ARG A 56 -21.87 4.76 -4.86
C ARG A 56 -20.98 5.36 -5.93
N TYR A 57 -20.37 6.52 -5.67
CA TYR A 57 -19.51 7.17 -6.65
C TYR A 57 -18.19 6.41 -6.85
N ILE A 58 -17.57 5.94 -5.76
CA ILE A 58 -16.38 5.08 -5.78
C ILE A 58 -16.66 3.81 -6.58
N GLN A 59 -17.81 3.16 -6.34
CA GLN A 59 -18.22 1.97 -7.08
C GLN A 59 -18.38 2.26 -8.57
N TYR A 60 -19.01 3.38 -8.93
CA TYR A 60 -19.13 3.83 -10.32
C TYR A 60 -17.76 4.02 -10.99
N GLU A 61 -16.83 4.75 -10.38
CA GLU A 61 -15.49 4.98 -10.95
C GLU A 61 -14.66 3.68 -11.01
N THR A 62 -14.82 2.77 -10.03
CA THR A 62 -14.17 1.45 -10.05
C THR A 62 -14.69 0.60 -11.22
N ASN A 63 -16.00 0.63 -11.46
CA ASN A 63 -16.62 -0.06 -12.60
C ASN A 63 -16.15 0.54 -13.93
N LEU A 64 -16.06 1.87 -14.02
CA LEU A 64 -15.55 2.56 -15.21
C LEU A 64 -14.08 2.22 -15.49
N GLU A 65 -13.23 2.16 -14.46
CA GLU A 65 -11.84 1.69 -14.56
C GLU A 65 -11.77 0.26 -15.10
N SER A 66 -12.61 -0.63 -14.55
CA SER A 66 -12.67 -2.03 -15.00
C SER A 66 -13.07 -2.14 -16.47
N LEU A 67 -14.03 -1.31 -16.91
CA LEU A 67 -14.50 -1.25 -18.29
C LEU A 67 -13.40 -0.71 -19.21
N ARG A 68 -12.71 0.37 -18.82
CA ARG A 68 -11.58 0.92 -19.57
C ARG A 68 -10.50 -0.15 -19.76
N LYS A 69 -10.10 -0.85 -18.69
CA LYS A 69 -9.09 -1.93 -18.75
C LYS A 69 -9.48 -3.03 -19.73
N LYS A 70 -10.73 -3.51 -19.68
CA LYS A 70 -11.25 -4.54 -20.60
C LYS A 70 -11.26 -4.06 -22.06
N ARG A 71 -11.73 -2.84 -22.31
CA ARG A 71 -11.76 -2.26 -23.67
C ARG A 71 -10.36 -2.04 -24.22
N LYS A 72 -9.44 -1.51 -23.42
CA LYS A 72 -8.02 -1.34 -23.77
C LYS A 72 -7.40 -2.68 -24.14
N ALA A 73 -7.59 -3.71 -23.32
CA ALA A 73 -7.09 -5.06 -23.61
C ALA A 73 -7.66 -5.61 -24.93
N ARG A 74 -8.96 -5.44 -25.19
CA ARG A 74 -9.61 -5.86 -26.44
C ARG A 74 -9.03 -5.13 -27.67
N ILE A 75 -8.89 -3.81 -27.61
CA ILE A 75 -8.34 -3.02 -28.73
C ILE A 75 -6.89 -3.43 -28.99
N LEU A 76 -6.07 -3.55 -27.95
CA LEU A 76 -4.68 -4.01 -28.08
C LEU A 76 -4.58 -5.41 -28.68
N ALA A 77 -5.47 -6.34 -28.29
CA ALA A 77 -5.54 -7.67 -28.87
C ALA A 77 -5.89 -7.63 -30.38
N LEU A 78 -6.87 -6.81 -30.76
CA LEU A 78 -7.26 -6.63 -32.17
C LEU A 78 -6.15 -5.98 -33.01
N LEU A 79 -5.39 -5.05 -32.44
CA LEU A 79 -4.23 -4.46 -33.11
C LEU A 79 -3.12 -5.51 -33.31
N LYS A 80 -2.89 -6.38 -32.32
CA LYS A 80 -1.91 -7.47 -32.41
C LYS A 80 -2.28 -8.50 -33.48
N THR A 81 -3.55 -8.89 -33.58
CA THR A 81 -4.01 -9.84 -34.62
C THR A 81 -3.93 -9.23 -36.01
N LYS A 82 -4.32 -7.96 -36.19
CA LYS A 82 -4.16 -7.23 -37.46
C LYS A 82 -2.69 -7.09 -37.89
N ALA A 83 -1.79 -6.85 -36.92
CA ALA A 83 -0.35 -6.82 -37.20
C ALA A 83 0.17 -8.17 -37.69
N ALA A 84 -0.24 -9.28 -37.04
CA ALA A 84 0.14 -10.63 -37.44
C ALA A 84 -0.40 -11.01 -38.85
N SER A 85 -1.63 -10.62 -39.20
CA SER A 85 -2.17 -10.84 -40.55
C SER A 85 -1.50 -9.96 -41.61
N SER A 86 -1.10 -8.73 -41.28
CA SER A 86 -0.39 -7.84 -42.21
C SER A 86 1.07 -8.27 -42.48
N ALA A 87 1.69 -9.03 -41.58
CA ALA A 87 3.02 -9.58 -41.78
C ALA A 87 3.03 -10.77 -42.77
N ALA A 88 1.88 -11.43 -42.99
CA ALA A 88 1.74 -12.56 -43.90
C ALA A 88 1.37 -12.17 -45.34
N THR A 89 1.02 -10.90 -45.60
CA THR A 89 0.52 -10.44 -46.91
C THR A 89 1.17 -9.10 -47.29
N SER A 90 2.40 -9.17 -47.79
CA SER A 90 3.15 -8.12 -48.52
C SER A 90 3.53 -6.82 -47.78
N GLY A 91 4.79 -6.42 -47.95
CA GLY A 91 5.29 -5.09 -47.63
C GLY A 91 4.61 -4.03 -48.48
N SER A 92 3.97 -3.06 -47.83
CA SER A 92 3.68 -1.76 -48.43
C SER A 92 3.49 -0.70 -47.34
N ASP A 93 3.97 0.50 -47.64
CA ASP A 93 4.33 1.58 -46.72
C ASP A 93 3.15 2.41 -46.16
N THR A 94 1.92 1.89 -46.20
CA THR A 94 0.73 2.66 -45.75
C THR A 94 0.30 2.36 -44.30
N ALA A 95 0.94 1.39 -43.63
CA ALA A 95 0.64 1.02 -42.25
C ALA A 95 1.27 1.95 -41.18
N ALA A 96 2.00 2.99 -41.57
CA ALA A 96 2.77 3.85 -40.65
C ALA A 96 1.87 4.75 -39.78
N ALA A 97 0.74 5.25 -40.29
CA ALA A 97 -0.08 6.25 -39.59
C ALA A 97 -0.88 5.71 -38.38
N ALA A 98 -1.15 4.40 -38.32
CA ALA A 98 -1.86 3.77 -37.19
C ALA A 98 -0.92 3.23 -36.11
N ARG A 99 0.40 3.25 -36.33
CA ARG A 99 1.40 2.65 -35.45
C ARG A 99 1.87 3.55 -34.30
N ASP A 100 1.48 4.83 -34.28
CA ASP A 100 2.11 5.82 -33.39
C ASP A 100 1.21 6.35 -32.26
N VAL A 101 0.15 5.64 -31.89
CA VAL A 101 -0.55 5.94 -30.63
C VAL A 101 0.16 5.19 -29.51
N SER A 102 1.01 5.91 -28.76
CA SER A 102 1.64 5.35 -27.56
C SER A 102 0.57 4.99 -26.51
N TRP A 103 0.38 3.69 -26.31
CA TRP A 103 -0.53 3.14 -25.30
C TRP A 103 0.07 3.09 -23.89
N LYS A 104 1.35 3.46 -23.76
CA LYS A 104 2.08 3.52 -22.50
C LYS A 104 1.95 4.92 -21.89
N GLY A 105 1.60 4.98 -20.61
CA GLY A 105 1.68 6.21 -19.84
C GLY A 105 0.59 7.25 -20.11
N SER A 106 -0.61 6.84 -20.55
CA SER A 106 -1.66 7.82 -20.84
C SER A 106 -2.16 8.55 -19.58
N VAL A 107 -2.57 9.81 -19.75
CA VAL A 107 -3.35 10.56 -18.76
C VAL A 107 -4.60 9.77 -18.33
N SER A 108 -5.30 9.12 -19.27
CA SER A 108 -6.50 8.32 -18.95
C SER A 108 -6.22 7.05 -18.14
N ASP A 109 -4.96 6.57 -18.10
CA ASP A 109 -4.58 5.38 -17.33
C ASP A 109 -4.43 5.66 -15.83
N HIS A 110 -4.15 6.91 -15.45
CA HIS A 110 -3.83 7.31 -14.07
C HIS A 110 -4.92 8.18 -13.45
N SER A 111 -5.63 8.96 -14.27
CA SER A 111 -6.61 9.96 -13.83
C SER A 111 -7.79 9.37 -13.02
N ILE A 112 -8.36 8.24 -13.47
CA ILE A 112 -9.44 7.56 -12.71
C ILE A 112 -8.91 7.06 -11.35
N ARG A 113 -7.69 6.54 -11.29
CA ARG A 113 -7.06 6.12 -10.02
C ARG A 113 -6.83 7.30 -9.09
N GLN A 114 -6.33 8.42 -9.60
CA GLN A 114 -6.17 9.66 -8.85
C GLN A 114 -7.52 10.19 -8.34
N ARG A 115 -8.58 10.11 -9.13
CA ARG A 115 -9.94 10.47 -8.70
C ARG A 115 -10.44 9.57 -7.58
N LEU A 116 -10.20 8.27 -7.67
CA LEU A 116 -10.56 7.35 -6.59
C LEU A 116 -9.83 7.74 -5.29
N HIS A 117 -8.53 8.03 -5.34
CA HIS A 117 -7.81 8.58 -4.18
C HIS A 117 -8.44 9.87 -3.64
N SER A 118 -8.79 10.82 -4.52
CA SER A 118 -9.40 12.08 -4.10
C SER A 118 -10.80 11.89 -3.51
N LEU A 119 -11.58 10.93 -4.01
CA LEU A 119 -12.88 10.56 -3.45
C LEU A 119 -12.75 9.95 -2.07
N TYR A 120 -11.83 9.00 -1.88
CA TYR A 120 -11.54 8.44 -0.57
C TYR A 120 -11.01 9.51 0.40
N ASP A 121 -10.11 10.38 -0.03
CA ASP A 121 -9.61 11.47 0.83
C ASP A 121 -10.74 12.43 1.25
N ARG A 122 -11.61 12.83 0.32
CA ARG A 122 -12.80 13.64 0.63
C ARG A 122 -13.74 12.92 1.60
N MET A 123 -13.95 11.62 1.42
CA MET A 123 -14.80 10.80 2.28
C MET A 123 -14.21 10.69 3.69
N LEU A 124 -12.92 10.37 3.82
CA LEU A 124 -12.23 10.19 5.10
C LEU A 124 -12.07 11.51 5.86
N LYS A 125 -11.95 12.64 5.16
CA LYS A 125 -12.00 14.00 5.75
C LYS A 125 -13.35 14.31 6.40
N LYS A 126 -14.45 13.89 5.77
CA LYS A 126 -15.81 14.12 6.30
C LYS A 126 -16.22 13.11 7.36
N PHE A 127 -15.77 11.86 7.24
CA PHE A 127 -16.15 10.76 8.14
C PHE A 127 -14.92 10.11 8.78
N PRO A 128 -14.10 10.86 9.55
CA PRO A 128 -12.85 10.33 10.09
C PRO A 128 -13.09 9.19 11.09
N ALA A 129 -14.18 9.22 11.85
CA ALA A 129 -14.48 8.27 12.92
C ALA A 129 -14.73 6.82 12.45
N ASN A 130 -15.16 6.63 11.20
CA ASN A 130 -15.58 5.32 10.71
C ASN A 130 -14.35 4.49 10.30
N THR A 131 -13.97 3.53 11.14
CA THR A 131 -12.83 2.62 10.90
C THR A 131 -13.01 1.76 9.66
N ALA A 132 -14.23 1.32 9.35
CA ALA A 132 -14.48 0.45 8.20
C ALA A 132 -14.13 1.15 6.87
N LEU A 133 -14.34 2.47 6.78
CA LEU A 133 -13.98 3.25 5.60
C LEU A 133 -12.48 3.33 5.37
N TRP A 134 -11.70 3.43 6.45
CA TRP A 134 -10.24 3.40 6.36
C TRP A 134 -9.74 2.04 5.88
N VAL A 135 -10.28 0.95 6.43
CA VAL A 135 -9.93 -0.42 6.01
C VAL A 135 -10.26 -0.64 4.53
N GLN A 136 -11.46 -0.24 4.10
CA GLN A 136 -11.87 -0.32 2.69
C GLN A 136 -10.94 0.48 1.77
N TYR A 137 -10.51 1.67 2.21
CA TYR A 137 -9.56 2.47 1.46
C TYR A 137 -8.19 1.79 1.37
N PHE A 138 -7.69 1.20 2.45
CA PHE A 138 -6.40 0.50 2.47
C PHE A 138 -6.42 -0.74 1.57
N GLU A 139 -7.48 -1.54 1.62
CA GLU A 139 -7.66 -2.70 0.73
C GLU A 139 -7.66 -2.28 -0.74
N TRP A 140 -8.42 -1.23 -1.07
CA TRP A 140 -8.43 -0.69 -2.42
C TRP A 140 -7.06 -0.14 -2.83
N ALA A 141 -6.38 0.62 -1.96
CA ALA A 141 -5.06 1.18 -2.23
C ALA A 141 -3.96 0.11 -2.41
N LYS A 142 -4.05 -1.01 -1.66
CA LYS A 142 -3.21 -2.20 -1.87
C LYS A 142 -3.46 -2.79 -3.26
N SER A 143 -4.73 -2.98 -3.64
CA SER A 143 -5.09 -3.49 -4.99
C SER A 143 -4.66 -2.55 -6.13
N ALA A 144 -4.56 -1.24 -5.85
CA ALA A 144 -4.14 -0.23 -6.81
C ALA A 144 -2.60 -0.09 -6.93
N GLY A 145 -1.82 -0.78 -6.08
CA GLY A 145 -0.35 -0.74 -6.09
C GLY A 145 0.24 0.62 -5.70
N SER A 146 -0.50 1.45 -4.96
CA SER A 146 -0.09 2.82 -4.62
C SER A 146 0.62 2.89 -3.27
N SER A 147 1.74 2.16 -3.14
CA SER A 147 2.47 1.92 -1.89
C SER A 147 2.82 3.19 -1.11
N LYS A 148 3.35 4.23 -1.78
CA LYS A 148 3.73 5.50 -1.13
C LYS A 148 2.53 6.28 -0.57
N VAL A 149 1.39 6.23 -1.25
CA VAL A 149 0.16 6.89 -0.80
C VAL A 149 -0.42 6.11 0.38
N LEU A 150 -0.33 4.77 0.31
CA LEU A 150 -0.79 3.87 1.35
C LEU A 150 -0.03 4.10 2.67
N GLY A 151 1.30 4.18 2.63
CA GLY A 151 2.12 4.47 3.81
C GLY A 151 1.70 5.77 4.52
N ARG A 152 1.63 6.88 3.76
CA ARG A 152 1.14 8.18 4.29
C ARG A 152 -0.28 8.10 4.86
N SER A 153 -1.14 7.27 4.27
CA SER A 153 -2.50 7.11 4.76
C SER A 153 -2.60 6.28 6.05
N TYR A 154 -1.70 5.32 6.27
CA TYR A 154 -1.59 4.64 7.56
C TYR A 154 -1.16 5.60 8.65
N ALA A 155 -0.12 6.41 8.40
CA ALA A 155 0.33 7.42 9.36
C ALA A 155 -0.79 8.39 9.74
N ARG A 156 -1.54 8.88 8.74
CA ARG A 156 -2.69 9.76 8.99
C ARG A 156 -3.81 9.07 9.77
N ALA A 157 -4.10 7.79 9.51
CA ALA A 157 -5.12 7.05 10.24
C ALA A 157 -4.73 6.85 11.70
N ILE A 158 -3.46 6.56 11.96
CA ILE A 158 -2.91 6.40 13.32
C ILE A 158 -2.97 7.73 14.07
N GLN A 159 -2.60 8.85 13.43
CA GLN A 159 -2.72 10.19 14.03
C GLN A 159 -4.15 10.54 14.45
N LEU A 160 -5.15 10.15 13.66
CA LEU A 160 -6.54 10.43 13.95
C LEU A 160 -7.16 9.44 14.94
N HIS A 161 -6.60 8.23 15.05
CA HIS A 161 -7.13 7.16 15.91
C HIS A 161 -6.00 6.40 16.63
N PRO A 162 -5.28 7.02 17.58
CA PRO A 162 -4.18 6.35 18.30
C PRO A 162 -4.66 5.16 19.14
N THR A 163 -5.90 5.25 19.64
CA THR A 163 -6.54 4.27 20.53
C THR A 163 -7.04 3.00 19.83
N LYS A 164 -6.99 2.95 18.49
CA LYS A 164 -7.50 1.80 17.72
C LYS A 164 -6.35 0.89 17.31
N PRO A 165 -6.20 -0.31 17.91
CA PRO A 165 -5.09 -1.22 17.62
C PRO A 165 -5.06 -1.71 16.17
N THR A 166 -6.21 -1.72 15.49
CA THR A 166 -6.34 -2.19 14.10
C THR A 166 -5.43 -1.43 13.14
N PHE A 167 -5.24 -0.11 13.32
CA PHE A 167 -4.43 0.68 12.40
C PHE A 167 -2.93 0.43 12.58
N TRP A 168 -2.49 0.25 13.83
CA TRP A 168 -1.12 -0.15 14.15
C TRP A 168 -0.76 -1.51 13.54
N ILE A 169 -1.66 -2.50 13.68
CA ILE A 169 -1.49 -3.84 13.12
C ILE A 169 -1.40 -3.79 11.59
N LEU A 170 -2.32 -3.09 10.94
CA LEU A 170 -2.34 -2.99 9.47
C LEU A 170 -1.10 -2.27 8.91
N ALA A 171 -0.62 -1.23 9.60
CA ALA A 171 0.60 -0.52 9.22
C ALA A 171 1.84 -1.41 9.40
N ALA A 172 1.95 -2.11 10.52
CA ALA A 172 3.08 -3.00 10.79
C ALA A 172 3.14 -4.21 9.84
N SER A 173 2.00 -4.85 9.55
CA SER A 173 1.90 -5.92 8.54
C SER A 173 2.34 -5.40 7.16
N TRP A 174 1.94 -4.18 6.78
CA TRP A 174 2.38 -3.58 5.53
C TRP A 174 3.89 -3.37 5.45
N GLU A 175 4.51 -2.78 6.49
CA GLU A 175 5.96 -2.58 6.55
C GLU A 175 6.75 -3.90 6.48
N PHE A 176 6.25 -4.94 7.14
CA PHE A 176 6.91 -6.25 7.15
C PHE A 176 6.77 -7.01 5.82
N GLU A 177 5.57 -7.03 5.24
CA GLU A 177 5.30 -7.83 4.04
C GLU A 177 5.82 -7.16 2.76
N HIS A 178 5.68 -5.83 2.64
CA HIS A 178 5.93 -5.12 1.38
C HIS A 178 7.26 -4.36 1.39
N ASN A 179 7.58 -3.67 2.48
CA ASN A 179 8.83 -2.92 2.59
C ASN A 179 9.98 -3.77 3.16
N LEU A 180 9.68 -5.00 3.62
CA LEU A 180 10.62 -5.91 4.29
C LEU A 180 11.37 -5.23 5.44
N ASN A 181 10.75 -4.23 6.08
CA ASN A 181 11.36 -3.42 7.12
C ASN A 181 10.87 -3.88 8.49
N ILE A 182 11.62 -4.82 9.08
CA ILE A 182 11.31 -5.34 10.42
C ILE A 182 11.48 -4.28 11.51
N ALA A 183 12.46 -3.39 11.38
CA ALA A 183 12.74 -2.35 12.37
C ALA A 183 11.57 -1.35 12.45
N ALA A 184 11.06 -0.90 11.30
CA ALA A 184 9.88 -0.05 11.23
C ALA A 184 8.63 -0.75 11.77
N ALA A 185 8.40 -2.02 11.38
CA ALA A 185 7.26 -2.80 11.87
C ALA A 185 7.29 -2.97 13.40
N ARG A 186 8.45 -3.29 13.98
CA ARG A 186 8.63 -3.35 15.45
C ARG A 186 8.38 -2.01 16.12
N ALA A 187 8.95 -0.93 15.58
CA ALA A 187 8.77 0.41 16.12
C ALA A 187 7.29 0.83 16.15
N LEU A 188 6.53 0.54 15.09
CA LEU A 188 5.09 0.79 15.03
C LEU A 188 4.32 -0.01 16.09
N LEU A 189 4.59 -1.31 16.23
CA LEU A 189 3.89 -2.13 17.22
C LEU A 189 4.25 -1.75 18.65
N GLN A 190 5.52 -1.45 18.94
CA GLN A 190 5.95 -0.97 20.25
C GLN A 190 5.31 0.37 20.60
N ARG A 191 5.21 1.31 19.65
CA ARG A 191 4.45 2.56 19.83
C ARG A 191 2.98 2.31 20.11
N GLY A 192 2.35 1.44 19.34
CA GLY A 192 0.96 1.06 19.55
C GLY A 192 0.72 0.42 20.92
N LEU A 193 1.66 -0.39 21.43
CA LEU A 193 1.58 -1.07 22.72
C LEU A 193 1.73 -0.09 23.90
N ARG A 194 2.53 0.96 23.73
CA ARG A 194 2.61 2.04 24.73
C ARG A 194 1.27 2.74 24.92
N LEU A 195 0.52 2.92 23.83
CA LEU A 195 -0.79 3.59 23.85
C LEU A 195 -1.94 2.65 24.22
N ASN A 196 -1.85 1.38 23.84
CA ASN A 196 -2.90 0.38 24.04
C ASN A 196 -2.34 -0.90 24.68
N PRO A 197 -1.88 -0.84 25.95
CA PRO A 197 -1.24 -1.98 26.61
C PRO A 197 -2.19 -3.16 26.82
N ASP A 198 -3.48 -2.90 27.02
CA ASP A 198 -4.49 -3.93 27.31
C ASP A 198 -4.94 -4.71 26.05
N SER A 199 -4.55 -4.24 24.86
CA SER A 199 -5.00 -4.82 23.61
C SER A 199 -4.32 -6.17 23.33
N GLN A 200 -5.02 -7.26 23.65
CA GLN A 200 -4.58 -8.61 23.32
C GLN A 200 -4.25 -8.76 21.82
N LYS A 201 -5.05 -8.14 20.94
CA LYS A 201 -4.83 -8.21 19.48
C LYS A 201 -3.48 -7.64 19.07
N LEU A 202 -3.00 -6.61 19.76
CA LEU A 202 -1.73 -5.98 19.42
C LEU A 202 -0.54 -6.84 19.87
N TRP A 203 -0.64 -7.41 21.08
CA TRP A 203 0.33 -8.38 21.57
C TRP A 203 0.42 -9.64 20.71
N THR A 204 -0.72 -10.19 20.27
CA THR A 204 -0.74 -11.39 19.41
C THR A 204 -0.08 -11.12 18.06
N GLU A 205 -0.32 -9.96 17.47
CA GLU A 205 0.29 -9.60 16.17
C GLU A 205 1.77 -9.28 16.33
N TYR A 206 2.19 -8.68 17.45
CA TYR A 206 3.61 -8.48 17.72
C TYR A 206 4.35 -9.80 17.92
N PHE A 207 3.79 -10.72 18.69
CA PHE A 207 4.32 -12.06 18.84
C PHE A 207 4.39 -12.81 17.50
N ARG A 208 3.33 -12.73 16.68
CA ARG A 208 3.31 -13.32 15.33
C ARG A 208 4.41 -12.72 14.44
N LEU A 209 4.59 -11.40 14.45
CA LEU A 209 5.63 -10.72 13.67
C LEU A 209 7.02 -11.28 14.00
N GLU A 210 7.35 -11.39 15.30
CA GLU A 210 8.67 -11.89 15.72
C GLU A 210 8.88 -13.35 15.34
N LEU A 211 7.86 -14.21 15.45
CA LEU A 211 7.95 -15.60 15.00
C LEU A 211 8.19 -15.69 13.49
N LEU A 212 7.40 -14.97 12.69
CA LEU A 212 7.56 -14.95 11.23
C LEU A 212 8.94 -14.43 10.82
N TYR A 213 9.49 -13.48 11.58
CA TYR A 213 10.85 -12.99 11.34
C TYR A 213 11.91 -14.04 11.67
N SER A 214 11.82 -14.72 12.80
CA SER A 214 12.73 -15.82 13.16
C SER A 214 12.70 -16.94 12.12
N GLU A 215 11.52 -17.30 11.60
CA GLU A 215 11.38 -18.28 10.51
C GLU A 215 12.06 -17.82 9.23
N LYS A 216 11.78 -16.59 8.75
CA LYS A 216 12.43 -16.02 7.56
C LYS A 216 13.95 -15.98 7.69
N LEU A 217 14.44 -15.66 8.89
CA LEU A 217 15.87 -15.59 9.15
C LEU A 217 16.48 -17.01 9.09
N ARG A 218 15.81 -18.02 9.65
CA ARG A 218 16.22 -19.44 9.60
C ARG A 218 16.25 -19.98 8.17
N GLU A 219 15.23 -19.69 7.39
CA GLU A 219 15.18 -20.05 5.98
C GLU A 219 16.31 -19.40 5.20
N ARG A 220 16.57 -18.10 5.42
CA ARG A 220 17.70 -17.40 4.80
C ARG A 220 19.04 -18.05 5.18
N GLN A 221 19.22 -18.41 6.45
CA GLN A 221 20.43 -19.09 6.90
C GLN A 221 20.59 -20.44 6.21
N ARG A 222 19.53 -21.25 6.17
CA ARG A 222 19.51 -22.56 5.50
C ARG A 222 19.88 -22.46 4.03
N VAL A 223 19.35 -21.46 3.32
CA VAL A 223 19.62 -21.28 1.87
C VAL A 223 21.04 -20.77 1.62
N LEU A 224 21.54 -19.85 2.44
CA LEU A 224 22.88 -19.27 2.26
C LEU A 224 24.02 -20.16 2.74
N PHE A 225 23.80 -20.92 3.82
CA PHE A 225 24.86 -21.65 4.53
C PHE A 225 24.62 -23.16 4.64
N GLY A 226 23.49 -23.69 4.17
CA GLY A 226 23.15 -25.12 4.26
C GLY A 226 22.49 -25.53 5.58
N GLU A 227 22.03 -26.80 5.64
CA GLU A 227 21.33 -27.40 6.79
C GLU A 227 22.31 -27.85 7.90
N GLU A 228 23.21 -26.98 8.36
CA GLU A 228 24.17 -27.36 9.41
C GLU A 228 24.46 -26.20 10.37
N LEU A 229 23.71 -26.19 11.47
CA LEU A 229 24.23 -25.83 12.79
C LEU A 229 23.68 -26.84 13.79
N GLU A 230 24.04 -28.11 13.60
CA GLU A 230 24.28 -28.94 14.77
C GLU A 230 25.63 -28.52 15.36
N VAL A 231 25.62 -28.39 16.68
CA VAL A 231 26.63 -27.76 17.50
C VAL A 231 27.85 -28.66 17.60
N GLU A 232 29.00 -28.25 17.08
CA GLU A 232 30.29 -28.51 17.74
C GLU A 232 31.18 -27.28 17.61
N GLY A 233 31.72 -26.82 18.74
CA GLY A 233 32.62 -25.67 18.76
C GLY A 233 33.96 -26.01 18.13
N SER A 234 34.42 -25.21 17.16
CA SER A 234 35.80 -24.73 17.06
C SER A 234 36.02 -23.93 15.77
N HIS A 235 36.94 -22.97 15.92
CA HIS A 235 37.63 -22.06 15.00
C HIS A 235 37.45 -22.09 13.46
N ALA A 236 37.54 -20.85 12.97
CA ALA A 236 38.16 -20.37 11.72
C ALA A 236 37.27 -20.22 10.47
N GLY A 237 37.11 -18.96 10.03
CA GLY A 237 36.48 -18.60 8.76
C GLY A 237 36.00 -17.15 8.69
N GLU A 238 36.81 -16.18 9.14
CA GLU A 238 36.59 -14.76 8.86
C GLU A 238 36.97 -14.51 7.39
N SER A 239 36.00 -14.26 6.49
CA SER A 239 36.24 -13.55 5.21
C SER A 239 35.01 -13.34 4.32
N GLN A 240 33.83 -13.94 4.59
CA GLN A 240 32.69 -13.82 3.65
C GLN A 240 31.37 -13.36 4.28
N SER A 241 31.32 -13.03 5.57
CA SER A 241 30.05 -12.65 6.25
C SER A 241 29.70 -11.16 6.15
N GLU A 242 30.66 -10.27 5.90
CA GLU A 242 30.40 -8.82 5.91
C GLU A 242 29.52 -8.32 4.74
N SER A 243 29.49 -9.04 3.62
CA SER A 243 28.72 -8.63 2.44
C SER A 243 27.22 -8.93 2.57
N ALA A 244 26.83 -10.00 3.28
CA ALA A 244 25.42 -10.35 3.48
C ALA A 244 24.76 -9.59 4.64
N GLU A 245 25.55 -9.07 5.58
CA GLU A 245 25.09 -8.28 6.74
C GLU A 245 24.70 -6.84 6.35
N ARG A 246 25.37 -6.24 5.36
CA ARG A 246 25.07 -4.87 4.89
C ARG A 246 23.71 -4.71 4.21
N ASP A 247 23.11 -5.79 3.73
CA ASP A 247 21.82 -5.76 3.02
C ASP A 247 20.59 -5.75 3.94
N LEU A 248 20.74 -5.99 5.25
CA LEU A 248 19.63 -5.97 6.22
C LEU A 248 19.49 -4.65 6.97
N GLU A 249 20.59 -3.90 7.14
CA GLU A 249 20.60 -2.62 7.86
C GLU A 249 20.47 -1.40 6.93
N GLN A 250 20.75 -1.55 5.64
CA GLN A 250 20.57 -0.48 4.65
C GLN A 250 19.21 -0.57 3.96
N ASN A 251 18.13 -0.67 4.74
CA ASN A 251 16.80 -0.49 4.18
C ASN A 251 16.54 1.02 4.03
N THR A 252 16.93 1.56 2.87
CA THR A 252 16.71 2.96 2.45
C THR A 252 15.24 3.27 2.12
N SER A 253 14.34 2.31 2.31
CA SER A 253 12.89 2.55 2.24
C SER A 253 12.46 3.41 3.43
N GLU A 254 12.11 4.67 3.15
CA GLU A 254 11.32 5.52 4.06
C GLU A 254 10.07 4.73 4.48
N GLY A 255 10.08 4.16 5.69
CA GLY A 255 8.92 3.46 6.25
C GLY A 255 7.75 4.42 6.46
N VAL A 256 6.61 3.90 6.94
CA VAL A 256 5.48 4.72 7.39
C VAL A 256 5.96 5.66 8.49
N ASP A 257 6.26 6.89 8.10
CA ASP A 257 6.64 7.96 9.02
C ASP A 257 5.39 8.45 9.75
N VAL A 258 5.24 8.01 10.99
CA VAL A 258 4.21 8.48 11.92
C VAL A 258 4.87 9.52 12.81
N PRO A 259 4.55 10.82 12.66
CA PRO A 259 4.96 11.85 13.62
C PRO A 259 4.66 11.46 15.07
N VAL A 260 5.48 11.94 16.00
CA VAL A 260 5.27 11.72 17.44
C VAL A 260 3.89 12.26 17.81
N LEU A 261 3.05 11.38 18.36
CA LEU A 261 1.69 11.74 18.73
C LEU A 261 1.70 12.52 20.05
N PRO A 262 0.83 13.52 20.25
CA PRO A 262 0.72 14.22 21.53
C PRO A 262 0.55 13.27 22.72
N GLU A 263 -0.20 12.19 22.53
CA GLU A 263 -0.45 11.14 23.52
C GLU A 263 0.79 10.28 23.85
N GLU A 264 1.86 10.37 23.06
CA GLU A 264 3.13 9.67 23.31
C GLU A 264 4.12 10.50 24.14
N ARG A 265 3.90 11.81 24.33
CA ARG A 265 4.86 12.73 24.98
C ARG A 265 5.04 12.48 26.47
N ASP A 266 4.02 11.95 27.13
CA ASP A 266 4.04 11.67 28.56
C ASP A 266 4.56 10.26 28.89
N LEU A 267 4.92 9.46 27.87
CA LEU A 267 5.40 8.10 28.02
C LEU A 267 6.93 8.08 27.94
N SER A 268 7.58 7.69 29.03
CA SER A 268 9.04 7.64 29.15
C SER A 268 9.69 6.86 28.01
N GLU A 269 10.63 7.47 27.29
CA GLU A 269 11.44 6.79 26.28
C GLU A 269 12.36 5.75 26.94
N PRO A 270 12.32 4.47 26.56
CA PRO A 270 13.33 3.52 26.99
C PRO A 270 14.66 3.85 26.31
N LYS A 271 15.69 4.05 27.13
CA LYS A 271 17.08 4.29 26.72
C LYS A 271 17.58 3.09 25.88
N PRO A 272 18.22 3.27 24.72
CA PRO A 272 18.73 2.15 23.95
C PRO A 272 19.91 1.51 24.69
N GLU A 273 19.74 0.26 25.14
CA GLU A 273 20.80 -0.51 25.76
C GLU A 273 21.72 -1.19 24.71
N ALA A 274 22.97 -1.31 25.13
CA ALA A 274 24.20 -1.68 24.44
C ALA A 274 24.16 -2.66 23.23
N LYS A 275 25.04 -2.36 22.26
CA LYS A 275 25.44 -3.23 21.14
C LYS A 275 26.09 -4.52 21.66
N THR A 276 25.40 -5.64 21.58
CA THR A 276 25.95 -7.00 21.78
C THR A 276 26.51 -7.56 20.47
N THR A 277 27.54 -8.38 20.57
CA THR A 277 28.30 -8.99 19.45
C THR A 277 27.42 -9.72 18.43
N SER A 278 27.65 -9.42 17.14
CA SER A 278 26.73 -9.65 16.01
C SER A 278 26.25 -11.12 15.81
N LYS A 279 27.14 -12.12 15.98
CA LYS A 279 26.80 -13.52 15.69
C LYS A 279 25.99 -14.21 16.80
N ASP A 280 26.31 -13.96 18.05
CA ASP A 280 25.55 -14.52 19.19
C ASP A 280 24.16 -13.90 19.29
N ALA A 281 24.05 -12.60 18.99
CA ALA A 281 22.77 -11.90 18.93
C ALA A 281 21.83 -12.50 17.87
N LEU A 282 22.36 -12.87 16.70
CA LEU A 282 21.60 -13.51 15.62
C LEU A 282 21.06 -14.88 16.05
N LYS A 283 21.88 -15.71 16.71
CA LYS A 283 21.45 -17.02 17.23
C LYS A 283 20.33 -16.88 18.27
N VAL A 284 20.45 -15.89 19.16
CA VAL A 284 19.42 -15.57 20.17
C VAL A 284 18.10 -15.13 19.53
N VAL A 285 18.15 -14.37 18.43
CA VAL A 285 16.97 -13.97 17.66
C VAL A 285 16.32 -15.17 16.95
N MET A 286 17.12 -16.10 16.43
CA MET A 286 16.67 -17.33 15.75
C MET A 286 16.00 -18.32 16.70
N ASP A 287 16.44 -18.35 17.95
CA ASP A 287 15.85 -19.15 19.03
C ASP A 287 14.55 -18.52 19.58
N GLY A 288 14.10 -17.40 18.99
CA GLY A 288 12.86 -16.73 19.33
C GLY A 288 12.89 -16.10 20.72
N ALA A 289 14.07 -15.72 21.23
CA ALA A 289 14.18 -15.10 22.56
C ALA A 289 13.33 -13.84 22.68
N ILE A 290 13.27 -13.02 21.62
CA ILE A 290 12.41 -11.83 21.56
C ILE A 290 10.93 -12.22 21.64
N ALA A 291 10.49 -13.25 20.92
CA ALA A 291 9.09 -13.71 21.01
C ALA A 291 8.74 -14.18 22.44
N LYS A 292 9.68 -14.85 23.12
CA LYS A 292 9.51 -15.26 24.53
C LYS A 292 9.43 -14.07 25.48
N THR A 293 10.25 -13.03 25.32
CA THR A 293 10.19 -11.83 26.15
C THR A 293 8.90 -11.04 25.92
N VAL A 294 8.44 -10.96 24.67
CA VAL A 294 7.15 -10.35 24.32
C VAL A 294 6.00 -11.10 24.99
N TYR A 295 5.99 -12.43 24.92
CA TYR A 295 4.98 -13.25 25.59
C TYR A 295 5.00 -13.08 27.11
N ALA A 296 6.18 -13.09 27.73
CA ALA A 296 6.32 -12.86 29.17
C ALA A 296 5.84 -11.44 29.58
N SER A 297 6.10 -10.44 28.75
CA SER A 297 5.66 -9.06 28.98
C SER A 297 4.14 -8.92 28.82
N ALA A 298 3.55 -9.59 27.84
CA ALA A 298 2.10 -9.64 27.64
C ALA A 298 1.36 -10.27 28.83
N ILE A 299 1.96 -11.25 29.51
CA ILE A 299 1.40 -11.85 30.73
C ILE A 299 1.53 -10.91 31.94
N LYS A 300 2.67 -10.23 32.09
CA LYS A 300 2.93 -9.32 33.22
C LYS A 300 2.14 -8.01 33.15
N GLY A 301 1.79 -7.56 31.95
CA GLY A 301 1.01 -6.34 31.74
C GLY A 301 -0.51 -6.49 31.91
N ARG A 302 -0.97 -7.63 32.44
CA ARG A 302 -2.39 -7.98 32.62
C ARG A 302 -2.78 -8.06 34.09
#